data_AF-A0A0C4YFG2-F1
#
_entry.id   AF-A0A0C4YFG2-F1
#
_cell.length_a   1.000
_cell.length_b   1.000
_cell.length_c   1.000
_cell.angle_alpha   90.00
_cell.angle_beta   90.00
_cell.angle_gamma   90.00
#
_symmetry.space_group_name_H-M   'P 1'
#
loop_
_entity.id
_entity.type
_entity.pdbx_description
1 polymer ?
#
loop_
_entity_poly.entity_id
_entity_poly.type
_entity_poly.pdbx_seq_one_letter_code
_entity_poly.pdbx_strand_id
1 'polypeptide(L)'
;MNGMNGINIFYLLLGAFVLWRVYRFLRPKRPAVFTRRKQWALTLAQPMVDASSMTGFFNPASDHMTDAARALFRVQLLHQMEFRANATDDEVRQHLAHVFESRWFRADLHALLPTDDPRAALAFACVRMAFFARNVMLMGWVEPMAAWRVLLLNAQRAQDCFASWEDFGHAFIAGRQQWLAAFRADPLGKSFDAASLRQLLAPPKGAWAALAWPDLPAFSPEPR
;
A
#
# COMPACT_ATOMS: atom_id res chain seq x y z
N MET A 1 68.08 -0.97 10.33
CA MET A 1 66.96 -0.28 11.01
C MET A 1 65.84 -0.05 10.01
N ASN A 2 64.76 -0.83 10.13
CA ASN A 2 63.61 -0.87 9.24
C ASN A 2 62.61 0.26 9.55
N GLY A 3 62.88 1.48 9.08
CA GLY A 3 62.00 2.64 9.30
C GLY A 3 61.04 2.96 8.15
N MET A 4 61.22 2.34 6.97
CA MET A 4 60.58 2.81 5.71
C MET A 4 59.34 2.02 5.28
N ASN A 5 58.90 1.03 6.08
CA ASN A 5 57.75 0.17 5.73
C ASN A 5 56.42 0.65 6.32
N GLY A 6 56.42 1.32 7.48
CA GLY A 6 55.18 1.71 8.17
C GLY A 6 54.40 2.82 7.45
N ILE A 7 55.11 3.80 6.88
CA ILE A 7 54.50 4.94 6.19
C ILE A 7 53.84 4.50 4.88
N ASN A 8 54.48 3.59 4.13
CA ASN A 8 53.92 3.06 2.88
C ASN A 8 52.69 2.18 3.13
N ILE A 9 52.68 1.39 4.21
CA ILE A 9 51.50 0.60 4.61
C ILE A 9 50.33 1.52 4.99
N PHE A 10 50.58 2.63 5.68
CA PHE A 10 49.54 3.59 6.04
C PHE A 10 48.88 4.23 4.81
N TYR A 11 49.66 4.67 3.82
CA TYR A 11 49.10 5.22 2.58
C TYR A 11 48.34 4.19 1.74
N LEU A 12 48.78 2.92 1.74
CA LEU A 12 48.05 1.83 1.09
C LEU A 12 46.71 1.55 1.77
N LEU A 13 46.66 1.53 3.10
CA LEU A 13 45.42 1.34 3.85
C LEU A 13 44.47 2.53 3.70
N LEU A 14 45.01 3.76 3.70
CA LEU A 14 44.23 4.97 3.47
C LEU A 14 43.66 5.01 2.04
N GLY A 15 44.48 4.66 1.05
CA GLY A 15 44.05 4.54 -0.34
C GLY A 15 42.95 3.49 -0.52
N ALA A 16 43.12 2.30 0.08
CA ALA A 16 42.12 1.24 0.06
C ALA A 16 40.82 1.66 0.77
N PHE A 17 40.90 2.40 1.88
CA PHE A 17 39.72 2.90 2.60
C PHE A 17 38.95 3.95 1.79
N VAL A 18 39.66 4.88 1.14
CA VAL A 18 39.04 5.89 0.26
C VAL A 18 38.41 5.22 -0.95
N LEU A 19 39.12 4.30 -1.62
CA LEU A 19 38.60 3.50 -2.73
C LEU A 19 37.38 2.67 -2.31
N TRP A 20 37.38 2.05 -1.14
CA TRP A 20 36.24 1.32 -0.60
C TRP A 20 35.05 2.24 -0.31
N ARG A 21 35.28 3.44 0.21
CA ARG A 21 34.21 4.43 0.44
C ARG A 21 33.61 4.92 -0.87
N VAL A 22 34.45 5.26 -1.84
CA VAL A 22 34.03 5.69 -3.19
C VAL A 22 33.27 4.56 -3.88
N TYR A 23 33.78 3.33 -3.83
CA TYR A 23 33.08 2.16 -4.34
C TYR A 23 31.74 1.94 -3.65
N ARG A 24 31.63 2.10 -2.32
CA ARG A 24 30.37 1.99 -1.59
C ARG A 24 29.38 3.10 -1.95
N PHE A 25 29.87 4.31 -2.23
CA PHE A 25 29.04 5.46 -2.63
C PHE A 25 28.56 5.34 -4.08
N LEU A 26 29.43 4.83 -4.96
CA LEU A 26 29.15 4.61 -6.38
C LEU A 26 28.47 3.26 -6.64
N ARG A 27 28.41 2.36 -5.64
CA ARG A 27 27.73 1.08 -5.78
C ARG A 27 26.27 1.40 -6.08
N PRO A 28 25.75 1.02 -7.27
CA PRO A 28 24.35 1.22 -7.57
C PRO A 28 23.56 0.49 -6.49
N LYS A 29 22.77 1.26 -5.72
CA LYS A 29 21.81 0.65 -4.80
C LYS A 29 20.96 -0.24 -5.69
N ARG A 30 20.93 -1.55 -5.38
CA ARG A 30 19.99 -2.46 -6.04
C ARG A 30 18.61 -1.79 -5.98
N PRO A 31 17.85 -1.76 -7.08
CA PRO A 31 16.51 -1.20 -7.05
C PRO A 31 15.78 -1.87 -5.90
N ALA A 32 15.27 -1.08 -4.97
CA ALA A 32 14.46 -1.61 -3.89
C ALA A 32 13.28 -2.33 -4.54
N VAL A 33 13.03 -3.58 -4.15
CA VAL A 33 11.88 -4.36 -4.59
C VAL A 33 11.03 -4.62 -3.36
N PHE A 34 9.71 -4.49 -3.48
CA PHE A 34 8.84 -4.96 -2.41
C PHE A 34 9.00 -6.47 -2.28
N THR A 35 8.98 -6.95 -1.04
CA THR A 35 8.86 -8.39 -0.85
C THR A 35 7.54 -8.88 -1.45
N ARG A 36 7.48 -10.16 -1.82
CA ARG A 36 6.29 -10.73 -2.46
C ARG A 36 5.01 -10.43 -1.68
N ARG A 37 5.07 -10.54 -0.35
CA ARG A 37 3.94 -10.24 0.54
C ARG A 37 3.52 -8.79 0.49
N LYS A 38 4.48 -7.85 0.51
CA LYS A 38 4.18 -6.42 0.39
C LYS A 38 3.55 -6.08 -0.96
N GLN A 39 4.08 -6.66 -2.04
CA GLN A 39 3.51 -6.51 -3.37
C GLN A 39 2.07 -7.03 -3.43
N TRP A 40 1.82 -8.21 -2.88
CA TRP A 40 0.48 -8.81 -2.82
C TRP A 40 -0.50 -7.91 -2.06
N ALA A 41 -0.11 -7.43 -0.87
CA ALA A 41 -0.95 -6.58 -0.05
C ALA A 41 -1.31 -5.25 -0.74
N LEU A 42 -0.36 -4.64 -1.45
CA LEU A 42 -0.63 -3.44 -2.25
C LEU A 42 -1.57 -3.73 -3.42
N THR A 43 -1.49 -4.93 -4.00
CA THR A 43 -2.25 -5.31 -5.21
C THR A 43 -3.76 -5.37 -4.98
N LEU A 44 -4.21 -5.50 -3.72
CA LEU A 44 -5.61 -5.27 -3.35
C LEU A 44 -6.12 -3.89 -3.78
N ALA A 45 -5.27 -2.87 -3.79
CA ALA A 45 -5.63 -1.50 -4.14
C ALA A 45 -5.66 -1.24 -5.66
N GLN A 46 -5.27 -2.20 -6.49
CA GLN A 46 -5.16 -2.01 -7.94
C GLN A 46 -6.40 -1.36 -8.57
N PRO A 47 -7.65 -1.76 -8.24
CA PRO A 47 -8.83 -1.10 -8.77
C PRO A 47 -8.87 0.42 -8.59
N MET A 48 -8.44 0.90 -7.42
CA MET A 48 -8.42 2.34 -7.11
C MET A 48 -7.20 3.03 -7.71
N VAL A 49 -6.07 2.34 -7.82
CA VAL A 49 -4.88 2.88 -8.50
C VAL A 49 -5.19 3.12 -9.98
N ASP A 50 -5.86 2.18 -10.64
CA ASP A 50 -6.28 2.30 -12.04
C ASP A 50 -7.30 3.43 -12.21
N ALA A 51 -8.33 3.47 -11.36
CA ALA A 51 -9.38 4.50 -11.41
C ALA A 51 -8.85 5.92 -11.17
N SER A 52 -7.79 6.06 -10.38
CA SER A 52 -7.19 7.36 -10.04
C SER A 52 -5.95 7.71 -10.87
N SER A 53 -5.47 6.81 -11.73
CA SER A 53 -4.23 6.97 -12.49
C SER A 53 -3.02 7.34 -11.61
N MET A 54 -2.97 6.79 -10.39
CA MET A 54 -1.94 7.16 -9.42
C MET A 54 -0.58 6.56 -9.79
N THR A 55 0.39 7.43 -10.04
CA THR A 55 1.78 7.02 -10.32
C THR A 55 2.56 6.74 -9.03
N GLY A 56 3.46 5.76 -9.06
CA GLY A 56 4.40 5.49 -7.95
C GLY A 56 3.82 4.69 -6.77
N PHE A 57 2.52 4.35 -6.79
CA PHE A 57 1.88 3.58 -5.72
C PHE A 57 2.60 2.25 -5.42
N PHE A 58 2.94 1.52 -6.49
CA PHE A 58 3.67 0.24 -6.47
C PHE A 58 5.20 0.39 -6.56
N ASN A 59 5.74 1.61 -6.55
CA ASN A 59 7.18 1.82 -6.61
C ASN A 59 7.80 1.74 -5.20
N PRO A 60 8.74 0.81 -4.93
CA PRO A 60 9.40 0.70 -3.64
C PRO A 60 10.31 1.88 -3.29
N ALA A 61 10.73 2.65 -4.30
CA ALA A 61 11.47 3.89 -4.11
C ALA A 61 10.59 5.10 -3.77
N SER A 62 9.26 4.96 -3.88
CA SER A 62 8.34 6.03 -3.47
C SER A 62 8.17 6.02 -1.95
N ASP A 63 8.78 7.01 -1.31
CA ASP A 63 8.69 7.33 0.11
C ASP A 63 7.76 8.53 0.39
N HIS A 64 7.45 9.34 -0.62
CA HIS A 64 6.50 10.45 -0.55
C HIS A 64 5.61 10.56 -1.79
N MET A 65 4.46 11.22 -1.65
CA MET A 65 3.65 11.67 -2.79
C MET A 65 4.26 12.93 -3.42
N THR A 66 4.13 13.08 -4.74
CA THR A 66 4.40 14.35 -5.42
C THR A 66 3.41 15.41 -4.96
N ASP A 67 3.76 16.69 -5.05
CA ASP A 67 2.88 17.79 -4.64
C ASP A 67 1.55 17.79 -5.41
N ALA A 68 1.59 17.46 -6.71
CA ALA A 68 0.41 17.32 -7.54
C ALA A 68 -0.51 16.19 -7.05
N ALA A 69 0.05 15.02 -6.74
CA ALA A 69 -0.73 13.90 -6.21
C ALA A 69 -1.26 14.23 -4.80
N ARG A 70 -0.45 14.88 -3.96
CA ARG A 70 -0.87 15.35 -2.64
C ARG A 70 -2.08 16.27 -2.72
N ALA A 71 -2.03 17.27 -3.60
CA ALA A 71 -3.15 18.18 -3.82
C ALA A 71 -4.41 17.46 -4.32
N LEU A 72 -4.24 16.48 -5.23
CA LEU A 72 -5.35 15.72 -5.80
C LEU A 72 -6.07 14.85 -4.77
N PHE A 73 -5.33 14.17 -3.89
CA PHE A 73 -5.87 13.13 -3.01
C PHE A 73 -6.17 13.58 -1.59
N ARG A 74 -5.61 14.72 -1.15
CA ARG A 74 -5.73 15.17 0.25
C ARG A 74 -7.18 15.21 0.71
N VAL A 75 -8.04 15.93 -0.02
CA VAL A 75 -9.42 16.18 0.42
C VAL A 75 -10.22 14.88 0.51
N GLN A 76 -10.04 13.95 -0.43
CA GLN A 76 -10.73 12.67 -0.44
C GLN A 76 -10.27 11.78 0.72
N LEU A 77 -8.97 11.77 1.03
CA LEU A 77 -8.44 11.05 2.19
C LEU A 77 -8.97 11.65 3.50
N LEU A 78 -9.01 12.98 3.62
CA LEU A 78 -9.62 13.66 4.78
C LEU A 78 -11.09 13.26 4.95
N HIS A 79 -11.87 13.30 3.86
CA HIS A 79 -13.28 12.92 3.88
C HIS A 79 -13.47 11.44 4.28
N GLN A 80 -12.61 10.53 3.83
CA GLN A 80 -12.66 9.12 4.23
C GLN A 80 -12.42 8.92 5.74
N MET A 81 -11.69 9.84 6.38
CA MET A 81 -11.48 9.86 7.84
C MET A 81 -12.49 10.76 8.56
N GLU A 82 -13.52 11.27 7.87
CA GLU A 82 -14.51 12.22 8.42
C GLU A 82 -13.90 13.55 8.91
N PHE A 83 -12.72 13.90 8.41
CA PHE A 83 -12.10 15.21 8.65
C PHE A 83 -12.71 16.29 7.77
N ARG A 84 -12.69 17.52 8.30
CA ARG A 84 -12.94 18.72 7.51
C ARG A 84 -11.81 18.91 6.49
N ALA A 85 -12.14 19.43 5.30
CA ALA A 85 -11.18 19.65 4.22
C ALA A 85 -10.03 20.62 4.60
N ASN A 86 -10.23 21.49 5.60
CA ASN A 86 -9.23 22.44 6.09
C ASN A 86 -8.36 21.91 7.25
N ALA A 87 -8.50 20.62 7.62
CA ALA A 87 -7.67 20.02 8.66
C ALA A 87 -6.18 20.03 8.26
N THR A 88 -5.32 20.27 9.24
CA THR A 88 -3.86 20.32 9.10
C THR A 88 -3.25 18.92 9.12
N ASP A 89 -2.04 18.77 8.56
CA ASP A 89 -1.31 17.49 8.58
C ASP A 89 -0.97 17.04 10.01
N ASP A 90 -0.76 17.99 10.93
CA ASP A 90 -0.50 17.70 12.34
C ASP A 90 -1.73 17.09 13.01
N GLU A 91 -2.93 17.66 12.80
CA GLU A 91 -4.18 17.11 13.33
C GLU A 91 -4.45 15.69 12.80
N VAL A 92 -4.22 15.48 11.49
CA VAL A 92 -4.38 14.17 10.86
C VAL A 92 -3.38 13.17 11.43
N ARG A 93 -2.11 13.55 11.58
CA ARG A 93 -1.06 12.71 12.19
C ARG A 93 -1.43 12.31 13.62
N GLN A 94 -1.84 13.27 14.44
CA GLN A 94 -2.23 13.01 15.83
C GLN A 94 -3.41 12.05 15.92
N HIS A 95 -4.42 12.23 15.06
CA HIS A 95 -5.57 11.33 15.03
C HIS A 95 -5.19 9.92 14.59
N LEU A 96 -4.49 9.77 13.47
CA LEU A 96 -4.09 8.47 12.94
C LEU A 96 -3.15 7.72 13.89
N ALA A 97 -2.27 8.43 14.61
CA ALA A 97 -1.44 7.82 15.65
C ALA A 97 -2.26 7.10 16.74
N HIS A 98 -3.50 7.53 17.00
CA HIS A 98 -4.36 6.91 17.99
C HIS A 98 -5.27 5.81 17.41
N VAL A 99 -5.80 6.01 16.20
CA VAL A 99 -6.88 5.16 15.67
C VAL A 99 -6.44 4.16 14.60
N PHE A 100 -5.34 4.41 13.91
CA PHE A 100 -5.05 3.70 12.65
C PHE A 100 -4.91 2.19 12.88
N GLU A 101 -4.03 1.77 13.80
CA GLU A 101 -3.85 0.33 14.07
C GLU A 101 -4.98 -0.29 14.89
N SER A 102 -5.69 0.50 15.69
CA SER A 102 -6.73 0.01 16.60
C SER A 102 -8.13 -0.06 15.98
N ARG A 103 -8.37 0.64 14.86
CA ARG A 103 -9.71 0.76 14.25
C ARG A 103 -9.77 0.51 12.75
N TRP A 104 -8.65 0.30 12.05
CA TRP A 104 -8.65 0.09 10.58
C TRP A 104 -9.66 -0.97 10.12
N PHE A 105 -9.83 -2.07 10.87
CA PHE A 105 -10.70 -3.18 10.49
C PHE A 105 -12.19 -2.82 10.47
N ARG A 106 -12.59 -1.70 11.10
CA ARG A 106 -13.98 -1.18 11.09
C ARG A 106 -14.21 -0.09 10.04
N ALA A 107 -13.16 0.43 9.42
CA ALA A 107 -13.29 1.45 8.39
C ALA A 107 -14.18 0.93 7.26
N ASP A 108 -15.12 1.78 6.80
CA ASP A 108 -16.16 1.47 5.82
C ASP A 108 -17.16 0.33 6.19
N LEU A 109 -17.01 -0.32 7.36
CA LEU A 109 -17.88 -1.41 7.82
C LEU A 109 -18.78 -1.04 9.01
N HIS A 110 -18.44 0.03 9.74
CA HIS A 110 -19.15 0.42 10.97
C HIS A 110 -20.60 0.88 10.73
N ALA A 111 -20.95 1.23 9.48
CA ALA A 111 -22.27 1.74 9.11
C ALA A 111 -23.08 0.76 8.25
N LEU A 112 -22.75 -0.54 8.24
CA LEU A 112 -23.52 -1.51 7.43
C LEU A 112 -25.00 -1.51 7.81
N LEU A 113 -25.84 -1.50 6.77
CA LEU A 113 -27.28 -1.64 6.92
C LEU A 113 -27.64 -3.12 7.17
N PRO A 114 -28.77 -3.41 7.82
CA PRO A 114 -29.21 -4.80 8.04
C PRO A 114 -29.40 -5.62 6.77
N THR A 115 -29.60 -4.96 5.62
CA THR A 115 -29.79 -5.57 4.30
C THR A 115 -28.50 -5.72 3.50
N ASP A 116 -27.37 -5.18 3.99
CA ASP A 116 -26.10 -5.24 3.29
C ASP A 116 -25.51 -6.66 3.35
N ASP A 117 -24.81 -7.07 2.29
CA ASP A 117 -24.01 -8.29 2.31
C ASP A 117 -22.67 -7.98 3.01
N PRO A 118 -22.42 -8.53 4.22
CA PRO A 118 -21.20 -8.26 4.97
C PRO A 118 -19.93 -8.73 4.24
N ARG A 119 -20.03 -9.76 3.41
CA ARG A 119 -18.90 -10.29 2.64
C ARG A 119 -18.56 -9.36 1.48
N ALA A 120 -19.57 -8.91 0.74
CA ALA A 120 -19.38 -7.88 -0.28
C ALA A 120 -18.80 -6.59 0.33
N ALA A 121 -19.31 -6.19 1.50
CA ALA A 121 -18.81 -5.01 2.22
C ALA A 121 -17.34 -5.15 2.59
N LEU A 122 -16.95 -6.34 3.05
CA LEU A 122 -15.58 -6.64 3.42
C LEU A 122 -14.63 -6.51 2.23
N ALA A 123 -15.00 -7.01 1.05
CA ALA A 123 -14.17 -6.85 -0.16
C ALA A 123 -13.95 -5.37 -0.49
N PHE A 124 -15.01 -4.57 -0.42
CA PHE A 124 -14.96 -3.12 -0.64
C PHE A 124 -14.07 -2.39 0.38
N ALA A 125 -14.23 -2.70 1.66
CA ALA A 125 -13.38 -2.16 2.71
C ALA A 125 -11.91 -2.59 2.55
N CYS A 126 -11.64 -3.82 2.10
CA CYS A 126 -10.27 -4.30 1.86
C CYS A 126 -9.56 -3.52 0.76
N VAL A 127 -10.20 -3.28 -0.39
CA VAL A 127 -9.62 -2.49 -1.49
C VAL A 127 -9.33 -1.06 -1.00
N ARG A 128 -10.30 -0.42 -0.37
CA ARG A 128 -10.19 0.96 0.11
C ARG A 128 -9.15 1.13 1.21
N MET A 129 -9.06 0.18 2.14
CA MET A 129 -8.06 0.23 3.19
C MET A 129 -6.65 0.05 2.63
N ALA A 130 -6.46 -0.82 1.64
CA ALA A 130 -5.15 -0.98 0.99
C ALA A 130 -4.71 0.31 0.29
N PHE A 131 -5.62 0.94 -0.45
CA PHE A 131 -5.36 2.23 -1.09
C PHE A 131 -5.06 3.32 -0.05
N PHE A 132 -5.93 3.45 0.96
CA PHE A 132 -5.82 4.44 2.02
C PHE A 132 -4.51 4.31 2.80
N ALA A 133 -4.19 3.11 3.31
CA ALA A 133 -3.00 2.85 4.12
C ALA A 133 -1.69 3.23 3.40
N ARG A 134 -1.58 2.90 2.10
CA ARG A 134 -0.41 3.29 1.30
C ARG A 134 -0.35 4.79 1.06
N ASN A 135 -1.49 5.45 0.80
CA ASN A 135 -1.54 6.89 0.59
C ASN A 135 -1.19 7.68 1.86
N VAL A 136 -1.76 7.35 3.02
CA VAL A 136 -1.44 8.05 4.28
C VAL A 136 0.02 7.83 4.71
N MET A 137 0.61 6.68 4.36
CA MET A 137 2.05 6.46 4.51
C MET A 137 2.86 7.40 3.60
N LEU A 138 2.51 7.50 2.31
CA LEU A 138 3.20 8.39 1.34
C LEU A 138 2.95 9.88 1.62
N MET A 139 1.87 10.23 2.30
CA MET A 139 1.62 11.59 2.79
C MET A 139 2.52 11.96 3.98
N GLY A 140 3.12 10.97 4.64
CA GLY A 140 3.84 11.13 5.90
C GLY A 140 2.91 11.28 7.11
N TRP A 141 1.64 10.85 6.99
CA TRP A 141 0.66 10.95 8.08
C TRP A 141 0.69 9.77 9.05
N VAL A 142 1.27 8.65 8.64
CA VAL A 142 1.41 7.43 9.45
C VAL A 142 2.85 6.94 9.37
N GLU A 143 3.35 6.40 10.49
CA GLU A 143 4.65 5.75 10.53
C GLU A 143 4.68 4.53 9.57
N PRO A 144 5.72 4.35 8.73
CA PRO A 144 5.71 3.32 7.70
C PRO A 144 5.47 1.89 8.20
N MET A 145 6.00 1.50 9.36
CA MET A 145 5.76 0.15 9.90
C MET A 145 4.31 -0.04 10.34
N ALA A 146 3.66 0.95 10.94
CA ALA A 146 2.24 0.90 11.24
C ALA A 146 1.39 0.72 9.96
N ALA A 147 1.69 1.48 8.91
CA ALA A 147 1.04 1.34 7.60
C ALA A 147 1.23 -0.06 7.00
N TRP A 148 2.45 -0.60 7.05
CA TRP A 148 2.72 -1.96 6.57
C TRP A 148 1.99 -3.03 7.39
N ARG A 149 1.92 -2.90 8.72
CA ARG A 149 1.16 -3.85 9.54
C ARG A 149 -0.32 -3.88 9.15
N VAL A 150 -0.94 -2.71 8.96
CA VAL A 150 -2.34 -2.62 8.50
C VAL A 150 -2.51 -3.21 7.09
N LEU A 151 -1.62 -2.89 6.15
CA LEU A 151 -1.65 -3.46 4.79
C LEU A 151 -1.60 -4.99 4.81
N LEU A 152 -0.68 -5.56 5.59
CA LEU A 152 -0.49 -7.00 5.69
C LEU A 152 -1.66 -7.69 6.39
N LEU A 153 -2.19 -7.12 7.47
CA LEU A 153 -3.37 -7.64 8.17
C LEU A 153 -4.63 -7.58 7.30
N ASN A 154 -4.80 -6.49 6.56
CA ASN A 154 -5.90 -6.34 5.61
C ASN A 154 -5.79 -7.37 4.46
N ALA A 155 -4.57 -7.64 4.01
CA ALA A 155 -4.29 -8.70 3.04
C ALA A 155 -4.64 -10.09 3.58
N GLN A 156 -4.26 -10.41 4.82
CA GLN A 156 -4.63 -11.66 5.46
C GLN A 156 -6.15 -11.81 5.54
N ARG A 157 -6.85 -10.78 6.01
CA ARG A 157 -8.31 -10.78 6.11
C ARG A 157 -8.99 -11.03 4.76
N ALA A 158 -8.45 -10.49 3.67
CA ALA A 158 -8.96 -10.80 2.34
C ALA A 158 -8.74 -12.29 1.99
N GLN A 159 -7.54 -12.82 2.19
CA GLN A 159 -7.24 -14.24 1.91
C GLN A 159 -8.10 -15.21 2.73
N ASP A 160 -8.44 -14.85 3.97
CA ASP A 160 -9.26 -15.70 4.84
C ASP A 160 -10.74 -15.73 4.46
N CYS A 161 -11.25 -14.72 3.74
CA CYS A 161 -12.67 -14.55 3.46
C CYS A 161 -13.07 -14.81 2.00
N PHE A 162 -12.11 -14.89 1.08
CA PHE A 162 -12.36 -15.08 -0.35
C PHE A 162 -11.50 -16.22 -0.91
N ALA A 163 -12.07 -16.96 -1.87
CA ALA A 163 -11.45 -18.18 -2.41
C ALA A 163 -10.47 -17.89 -3.55
N SER A 164 -10.60 -16.76 -4.24
CA SER A 164 -9.75 -16.38 -5.37
C SER A 164 -9.81 -14.86 -5.64
N TRP A 165 -8.93 -14.37 -6.51
CA TRP A 165 -9.02 -13.00 -7.05
C TRP A 165 -10.35 -12.72 -7.76
N GLU A 166 -10.89 -13.70 -8.48
CA GLU A 166 -12.16 -13.56 -9.20
C GLU A 166 -13.33 -13.40 -8.21
N ASP A 167 -13.38 -14.28 -7.21
CA ASP A 167 -14.36 -14.24 -6.15
C ASP A 167 -14.28 -12.93 -5.33
N PHE A 168 -13.06 -12.51 -4.96
CA PHE A 168 -12.82 -11.20 -4.33
C PHE A 168 -13.30 -10.04 -5.20
N GLY A 169 -13.01 -10.08 -6.51
CA GLY A 169 -13.40 -9.05 -7.47
C GLY A 169 -14.91 -8.90 -7.65
N HIS A 170 -15.63 -10.01 -7.74
CA HIS A 170 -17.09 -10.00 -7.79
C HIS A 170 -17.70 -9.45 -6.50
N ALA A 171 -17.19 -9.89 -5.34
CA ALA A 171 -17.62 -9.35 -4.05
C ALA A 171 -17.32 -7.86 -3.92
N PHE A 172 -16.19 -7.37 -4.45
CA PHE A 172 -15.86 -5.95 -4.47
C PHE A 172 -16.85 -5.14 -5.31
N ILE A 173 -17.23 -5.62 -6.50
CA ILE A 173 -18.25 -4.98 -7.35
C ILE A 173 -19.58 -4.86 -6.59
N ALA A 174 -20.05 -5.97 -6.01
CA ALA A 174 -21.28 -5.97 -5.20
C ALA A 174 -21.17 -5.03 -3.99
N GLY A 175 -20.00 -5.03 -3.34
CA GLY A 175 -19.73 -4.20 -2.16
C GLY A 175 -19.70 -2.71 -2.47
N ARG A 176 -19.25 -2.34 -3.67
CA ARG A 176 -19.33 -0.98 -4.16
C ARG A 176 -20.77 -0.58 -4.48
N GLN A 177 -21.54 -1.48 -5.10
CA GLN A 177 -22.95 -1.21 -5.42
C GLN A 177 -23.77 -0.92 -4.16
N GLN A 178 -23.62 -1.71 -3.10
CA GLN A 178 -24.35 -1.45 -1.84
C GLN A 178 -23.91 -0.12 -1.20
N TRP A 179 -22.61 0.22 -1.25
CA TRP A 179 -22.09 1.48 -0.74
C TRP A 179 -22.74 2.69 -1.43
N LEU A 180 -22.83 2.64 -2.75
CA LEU A 180 -23.47 3.68 -3.56
C LEU A 180 -24.98 3.72 -3.35
N ALA A 181 -25.64 2.56 -3.21
CA ALA A 181 -27.07 2.48 -2.91
C ALA A 181 -27.43 3.11 -1.55
N ALA A 182 -26.51 3.08 -0.60
CA ALA A 182 -26.61 3.79 0.67
C ALA A 182 -26.25 5.30 0.59
N PHE A 183 -26.19 5.88 -0.63
CA PHE A 183 -25.84 7.28 -0.91
C PHE A 183 -24.48 7.73 -0.37
N ARG A 184 -23.53 6.80 -0.21
CA ARG A 184 -22.18 7.11 0.27
C ARG A 184 -21.28 7.47 -0.90
N ALA A 185 -20.50 8.52 -0.73
CA ALA A 185 -19.57 8.97 -1.75
C ALA A 185 -18.44 7.94 -1.96
N ASP A 186 -18.12 7.65 -3.22
CA ASP A 186 -16.92 6.90 -3.62
C ASP A 186 -16.13 7.69 -4.67
N PRO A 187 -15.49 8.81 -4.28
CA PRO A 187 -14.82 9.69 -5.23
C PRO A 187 -13.55 9.07 -5.84
N LEU A 188 -13.02 8.00 -5.24
CA LEU A 188 -11.75 7.38 -5.60
C LEU A 188 -11.90 6.04 -6.35
N GLY A 189 -13.08 5.41 -6.34
CA GLY A 189 -13.34 4.12 -6.99
C GLY A 189 -14.27 4.18 -8.21
N LYS A 190 -14.40 5.34 -8.87
CA LYS A 190 -15.49 5.65 -9.82
C LYS A 190 -15.70 4.67 -10.98
N SER A 191 -14.71 3.87 -11.38
CA SER A 191 -14.71 3.14 -12.66
C SER A 191 -14.61 1.62 -12.59
N PHE A 192 -14.75 0.99 -11.42
CA PHE A 192 -14.59 -0.47 -11.36
C PHE A 192 -15.89 -1.23 -11.66
N ASP A 193 -15.84 -2.06 -12.68
CA ASP A 193 -16.94 -2.89 -13.19
C ASP A 193 -16.46 -4.29 -13.65
N ALA A 194 -17.35 -5.08 -14.25
CA ALA A 194 -17.01 -6.41 -14.75
C ALA A 194 -15.95 -6.40 -15.86
N ALA A 195 -15.87 -5.34 -16.68
CA ALA A 195 -14.83 -5.21 -17.70
C ALA A 195 -13.46 -4.97 -17.08
N SER A 196 -13.41 -4.11 -16.06
CA SER A 196 -12.21 -3.83 -15.26
C SER A 196 -11.73 -5.09 -14.54
N LEU A 197 -12.64 -5.87 -13.96
CA LEU A 197 -12.31 -7.16 -13.34
C LEU A 197 -11.68 -8.13 -14.35
N ARG A 198 -12.27 -8.27 -15.55
CA ARG A 198 -11.70 -9.12 -16.60
C ARG A 198 -10.29 -8.68 -16.98
N GLN A 199 -10.02 -7.37 -17.04
CA GLN A 199 -8.67 -6.87 -17.34
C GLN A 199 -7.66 -7.22 -16.24
N LEU A 200 -8.03 -7.10 -14.96
CA LEU A 200 -7.17 -7.49 -13.84
C LEU A 200 -6.87 -8.99 -13.81
N LEU A 201 -7.82 -9.81 -14.25
CA LEU A 201 -7.71 -11.27 -14.29
C LEU A 201 -7.09 -11.81 -15.59
N ALA A 202 -6.89 -10.98 -16.63
CA ALA A 202 -6.44 -11.43 -17.94
C ALA A 202 -4.95 -11.83 -17.95
N PRO A 203 -4.58 -13.11 -18.12
CA PRO A 203 -3.18 -13.51 -18.22
C PRO A 203 -2.58 -13.06 -19.56
N PRO A 204 -1.25 -12.83 -19.64
CA PRO A 204 -0.29 -12.83 -18.53
C PRO A 204 -0.12 -11.45 -17.87
N LYS A 205 -0.90 -10.45 -18.27
CA LYS A 205 -0.63 -9.02 -17.98
C LYS A 205 -1.46 -8.46 -16.83
N GLY A 206 -2.57 -9.09 -16.48
CA GLY A 206 -3.46 -8.65 -15.42
C GLY A 206 -2.74 -8.67 -14.07
N ALA A 207 -2.82 -7.57 -13.32
CA ALA A 207 -2.12 -7.42 -12.05
C ALA A 207 -2.51 -8.50 -11.03
N TRP A 208 -3.76 -8.96 -11.06
CA TRP A 208 -4.24 -10.04 -10.20
C TRP A 208 -3.89 -11.42 -10.77
N ALA A 209 -3.90 -11.59 -12.09
CA ALA A 209 -3.47 -12.82 -12.74
C ALA A 209 -1.98 -13.17 -12.49
N ALA A 210 -1.14 -12.16 -12.28
CA ALA A 210 0.29 -12.33 -12.02
C ALA A 210 0.62 -12.87 -10.62
N LEU A 211 -0.34 -12.89 -9.70
CA LEU A 211 -0.14 -13.29 -8.30
C LEU A 211 -1.06 -14.46 -7.94
N ALA A 212 -0.50 -15.48 -7.28
CA ALA A 212 -1.29 -16.58 -6.75
C ALA A 212 -2.26 -16.10 -5.66
N TRP A 213 -3.40 -16.77 -5.57
CA TRP A 213 -4.34 -16.67 -4.45
C TRP A 213 -4.56 -18.05 -3.83
N PRO A 214 -4.46 -18.22 -2.49
CA PRO A 214 -3.84 -17.28 -1.56
C PRO A 214 -2.31 -17.24 -1.76
N ASP A 215 -1.64 -16.27 -1.15
CA ASP A 215 -0.20 -16.16 -1.03
C ASP A 215 0.24 -16.38 0.44
N LEU A 216 1.52 -16.13 0.73
CA LEU A 216 2.09 -16.31 2.07
C LEU A 216 1.33 -15.51 3.14
N PRO A 217 0.93 -16.15 4.26
CA PRO A 217 0.27 -15.46 5.36
C PRO A 217 1.07 -14.27 5.89
N ALA A 218 0.36 -13.26 6.41
CA ALA A 218 0.92 -11.96 6.82
C ALA A 218 2.12 -12.06 7.77
N PHE A 219 2.13 -13.05 8.65
CA PHE A 219 3.16 -13.25 9.68
C PHE A 219 4.04 -14.48 9.47
N SER A 220 3.93 -15.17 8.33
CA SER A 220 4.85 -16.28 8.04
C SER A 220 6.28 -15.75 7.84
N PRO A 221 7.33 -16.51 8.21
CA PRO A 221 8.69 -16.16 7.81
C PRO A 221 8.80 -16.20 6.28
N GLU A 222 9.50 -15.25 5.66
CA GLU A 222 9.77 -15.32 4.22
C GLU A 222 10.77 -16.46 3.96
N PRO A 223 10.51 -17.32 2.96
CA PRO A 223 11.49 -18.31 2.54
C PRO A 223 12.75 -17.57 2.07
N ARG A 224 13.90 -17.94 2.66
CA ARG A 224 15.22 -17.37 2.31
C ARG A 224 15.64 -17.74 0.91
#